data_AF-K2G0A4-F1
#
_entry.id   AF-K2G0A4-F1
#
_cell.length_a   1.000
_cell.length_b   1.000
_cell.length_c   1.000
_cell.angle_alpha   90.00
_cell.angle_beta   90.00
_cell.angle_gamma   90.00
#
_symmetry.space_group_name_H-M   'P 1'
#
loop_
_entity.id
_entity.type
_entity.pdbx_description
1 polymer ?
#
loop_
_entity_poly.entity_id
_entity_poly.type
_entity_poly.pdbx_seq_one_letter_code
_entity_poly.pdbx_strand_id
1 'polypeptide(L)'
;MNSNLVTWVLNALSAGENETIISPFEFNGNKENEFLIFFKPEVFFSADEAKIRECVNMTLSKLEENEIDVNWAILFTWSRLAELEIMDRHYGFINRVSKNISKIATPEEKQKIYEVLEISAPEEYEIFGGHEFLAANPDFNEESLDELWLSKKSAKVRSGFYAQKYEVNGKKVVLVNAFHPVQLKHYTDPTHKTVVLLCNSDKAWNVLKDNVAWDTFPEKSVPESVRWEFFANKEKYGLADVSISFNCIHMSAGPFEAAFEIDNFLKNVEASDYSPSKTNLFSKVSSKWFSENEILKFLTNPKNSEGKALFDVTENVNTSETLELLVDFN
;
A
#
# COMPACT_ATOMS: atom_id res chain seq x y z
N MET A 1 -2.83 -4.87 -25.94
CA MET A 1 -3.64 -4.13 -24.95
C MET A 1 -2.86 -2.94 -24.39
N ASN A 2 -1.59 -3.14 -23.99
CA ASN A 2 -0.71 -2.14 -23.38
C ASN A 2 -0.54 -0.82 -24.16
N SER A 3 -0.45 -0.85 -25.49
CA SER A 3 -0.25 0.37 -26.29
C SER A 3 -1.42 1.37 -26.22
N ASN A 4 -2.65 0.89 -26.04
CA ASN A 4 -3.82 1.75 -25.87
C ASN A 4 -3.94 2.25 -24.42
N LEU A 5 -3.51 1.45 -23.46
CA LEU A 5 -3.64 1.76 -22.04
C LEU A 5 -2.96 3.08 -21.66
N VAL A 6 -1.78 3.36 -22.20
CA VAL A 6 -1.07 4.62 -21.94
C VAL A 6 -1.89 5.82 -22.43
N THR A 7 -2.47 5.73 -23.63
CA THR A 7 -3.31 6.80 -24.16
C THR A 7 -4.57 6.97 -23.31
N TRP A 8 -5.18 5.88 -22.85
CA TRP A 8 -6.36 5.93 -21.99
C TRP A 8 -6.05 6.53 -20.61
N VAL A 9 -4.91 6.20 -20.00
CA VAL A 9 -4.46 6.82 -18.74
C VAL A 9 -4.34 8.34 -18.90
N LEU A 10 -3.68 8.81 -19.97
CA LEU A 10 -3.47 10.24 -20.21
C LEU A 10 -4.79 10.98 -20.49
N ASN A 11 -5.72 10.33 -21.20
CA ASN A 11 -7.07 10.86 -21.39
C ASN A 11 -7.84 10.96 -20.06
N ALA A 12 -7.78 9.92 -19.22
CA ALA A 12 -8.42 9.90 -17.90
C ALA A 12 -7.85 10.99 -16.97
N LEU A 13 -6.53 11.19 -16.98
CA LEU A 13 -5.87 12.26 -16.22
C LEU A 13 -6.39 13.66 -16.60
N SER A 14 -6.81 13.83 -17.85
CA SER A 14 -7.30 15.09 -18.41
C SER A 14 -8.81 15.29 -18.30
N ALA A 15 -9.58 14.21 -18.05
CA ALA A 15 -11.04 14.24 -18.03
C ALA A 15 -11.62 15.04 -16.84
N GLY A 16 -10.87 15.16 -15.74
CA GLY A 16 -11.30 15.90 -14.55
C GLY A 16 -12.40 15.21 -13.74
N GLU A 17 -12.72 13.95 -14.05
CA GLU A 17 -13.67 13.14 -13.30
C GLU A 17 -13.03 12.64 -12.00
N ASN A 18 -13.86 12.42 -10.97
CA ASN A 18 -13.36 11.93 -9.67
C ASN A 18 -12.89 10.46 -9.73
N GLU A 19 -13.41 9.71 -10.69
CA GLU A 19 -13.16 8.30 -10.93
C GLU A 19 -13.35 8.04 -12.43
N THR A 20 -12.40 7.35 -13.08
CA THR A 20 -12.51 7.03 -14.52
C THR A 20 -12.05 5.60 -14.78
N ILE A 21 -12.93 4.78 -15.35
CA ILE A 21 -12.60 3.45 -15.85
C ILE A 21 -11.74 3.60 -17.11
N ILE A 22 -10.48 3.18 -17.04
CA ILE A 22 -9.49 3.36 -18.12
C ILE A 22 -9.61 2.24 -19.15
N SER A 23 -9.88 1.02 -18.71
CA SER A 23 -10.12 -0.13 -19.59
C SER A 23 -11.32 -0.94 -19.10
N PRO A 24 -12.02 -1.68 -19.97
CA PRO A 24 -13.11 -2.56 -19.54
C PRO A 24 -12.57 -3.61 -18.54
N PHE A 25 -13.43 -3.99 -17.59
CA PHE A 25 -13.08 -4.89 -16.51
C PHE A 25 -13.29 -6.34 -16.90
N GLU A 26 -12.24 -7.16 -16.80
CA GLU A 26 -12.30 -8.59 -17.10
C GLU A 26 -11.67 -9.42 -15.97
N PHE A 27 -12.49 -10.22 -15.29
CA PHE A 27 -12.00 -11.29 -14.42
C PHE A 27 -11.62 -12.51 -15.25
N ASN A 28 -10.37 -12.56 -15.70
CA ASN A 28 -9.81 -13.72 -16.39
C ASN A 28 -9.14 -14.65 -15.37
N GLY A 29 -10.00 -15.47 -14.77
CA GLY A 29 -9.82 -16.29 -13.56
C GLY A 29 -8.71 -17.35 -13.51
N ASN A 30 -7.80 -17.39 -14.48
CA ASN A 30 -7.10 -18.63 -14.82
C ASN A 30 -5.63 -18.69 -14.42
N LYS A 31 -5.01 -17.56 -14.04
CA LYS A 31 -3.59 -17.52 -13.69
C LYS A 31 -3.32 -17.82 -12.21
N GLU A 32 -2.09 -18.19 -11.90
CA GLU A 32 -1.67 -18.56 -10.55
C GLU A 32 -1.92 -17.45 -9.52
N ASN A 33 -1.56 -16.21 -9.86
CA ASN A 33 -1.62 -15.06 -8.96
C ASN A 33 -2.46 -13.92 -9.57
N GLU A 34 -3.27 -13.28 -8.74
CA GLU A 34 -4.06 -12.09 -9.05
C GLU A 34 -3.76 -11.03 -7.98
N PHE A 35 -3.49 -9.80 -8.40
CA PHE A 35 -3.02 -8.73 -7.51
C PHE A 35 -3.22 -7.34 -8.08
N LEU A 36 -3.06 -6.32 -7.23
CA LEU A 36 -3.04 -4.94 -7.67
C LEU A 36 -1.61 -4.42 -7.81
N ILE A 37 -1.43 -3.60 -8.83
CA ILE A 37 -0.33 -2.63 -8.92
C ILE A 37 -0.97 -1.27 -9.03
N PHE A 38 -0.45 -0.26 -8.34
CA PHE A 38 -0.90 1.11 -8.59
C PHE A 38 0.25 2.10 -8.68
N PHE A 39 0.11 3.04 -9.60
CA PHE A 39 0.95 4.23 -9.68
C PHE A 39 0.55 5.18 -8.57
N LYS A 40 1.53 5.57 -7.77
CA LYS A 40 1.36 6.58 -6.74
C LYS A 40 1.35 7.99 -7.35
N PRO A 41 0.79 8.99 -6.64
CA PRO A 41 0.57 10.31 -7.20
C PRO A 41 1.80 11.02 -7.79
N GLU A 42 2.99 10.80 -7.23
CA GLU A 42 4.23 11.44 -7.68
C GLU A 42 4.58 11.15 -9.14
N VAL A 43 4.10 10.03 -9.68
CA VAL A 43 4.27 9.67 -11.10
C VAL A 43 3.59 10.69 -12.03
N PHE A 44 2.58 11.40 -11.53
CA PHE A 44 1.73 12.31 -12.29
C PHE A 44 1.96 13.79 -11.96
N PHE A 45 2.98 14.14 -11.17
CA PHE A 45 3.26 15.53 -10.80
C PHE A 45 3.88 16.37 -11.93
N SER A 46 4.50 15.72 -12.93
CA SER A 46 5.08 16.42 -14.07
C SER A 46 4.00 17.10 -14.92
N ALA A 47 4.17 18.39 -15.21
CA ALA A 47 3.33 19.09 -16.18
C ALA A 47 3.61 18.67 -17.64
N ASP A 48 4.75 18.01 -17.89
CA ASP A 48 5.11 17.47 -19.21
C ASP A 48 4.46 16.08 -19.39
N GLU A 49 3.43 16.01 -20.24
CA GLU A 49 2.72 14.76 -20.59
C GLU A 49 3.67 13.71 -21.16
N ALA A 50 4.73 14.11 -21.88
CA ALA A 50 5.69 13.15 -22.43
C ALA A 50 6.44 12.39 -21.32
N LYS A 51 6.73 13.06 -20.20
CA LYS A 51 7.36 12.43 -19.02
C LYS A 51 6.41 11.44 -18.35
N ILE A 52 5.15 11.83 -18.15
CA ILE A 52 4.14 10.90 -17.61
C ILE A 52 4.00 9.68 -18.52
N ARG A 53 3.90 9.91 -19.84
CA ARG A 53 3.85 8.86 -20.85
C ARG A 53 5.03 7.91 -20.75
N GLU A 54 6.24 8.43 -20.57
CA GLU A 54 7.45 7.61 -20.37
C GLU A 54 7.37 6.77 -19.09
N CYS A 55 6.89 7.33 -17.97
CA CYS A 55 6.68 6.58 -16.72
C CYS A 55 5.73 5.40 -16.92
N VAL A 56 4.56 5.66 -17.50
CA VAL A 56 3.53 4.62 -17.71
C VAL A 56 4.02 3.58 -18.70
N ASN A 57 4.61 3.99 -19.84
CA ASN A 57 5.17 3.07 -20.82
C ASN A 57 6.25 2.16 -20.21
N MET A 58 7.21 2.73 -19.48
CA MET A 58 8.28 1.97 -18.86
C MET A 58 7.71 0.91 -17.91
N THR A 59 6.80 1.30 -17.01
CA THR A 59 6.19 0.35 -16.08
C THR A 59 5.46 -0.76 -16.83
N LEU A 60 4.61 -0.43 -17.80
CA LEU A 60 3.86 -1.44 -18.57
C LEU A 60 4.79 -2.39 -19.35
N SER A 61 5.87 -1.88 -19.94
CA SER A 61 6.87 -2.72 -20.61
C SER A 61 7.52 -3.70 -19.63
N LYS A 62 7.87 -3.25 -18.42
CA LYS A 62 8.42 -4.16 -17.39
C LYS A 62 7.41 -5.17 -16.88
N LEU A 63 6.12 -4.82 -16.82
CA LEU A 63 5.07 -5.79 -16.50
C LEU A 63 4.97 -6.87 -17.59
N GLU A 64 5.01 -6.47 -18.85
CA GLU A 64 4.98 -7.38 -20.00
C GLU A 64 6.21 -8.30 -20.05
N GLU A 65 7.41 -7.77 -19.84
CA GLU A 65 8.66 -8.55 -19.70
C GLU A 65 8.57 -9.57 -18.55
N ASN A 66 7.76 -9.25 -17.53
CA ASN A 66 7.50 -10.13 -16.41
C ASN A 66 6.27 -11.04 -16.57
N GLU A 67 5.70 -11.14 -17.77
CA GLU A 67 4.53 -11.99 -18.07
C GLU A 67 3.34 -11.68 -17.14
N ILE A 68 3.17 -10.38 -16.83
CA ILE A 68 2.05 -9.85 -16.05
C ILE A 68 1.05 -9.27 -17.04
N ASP A 69 -0.18 -9.79 -17.03
CA ASP A 69 -1.26 -9.20 -17.83
C ASP A 69 -1.97 -8.15 -16.98
N VAL A 70 -2.24 -7.00 -17.59
CA VAL A 70 -3.09 -5.96 -17.00
C VAL A 70 -4.50 -6.17 -17.55
N ASN A 71 -5.41 -6.65 -16.71
CA ASN A 71 -6.78 -6.95 -17.10
C ASN A 71 -7.70 -5.74 -16.97
N TRP A 72 -7.33 -4.80 -16.09
CA TRP A 72 -8.13 -3.62 -15.85
C TRP A 72 -7.31 -2.47 -15.30
N ALA A 73 -7.77 -1.24 -15.56
CA ALA A 73 -7.23 -0.04 -14.98
C ALA A 73 -8.33 0.97 -14.63
N ILE A 74 -8.11 1.68 -13.52
CA ILE A 74 -8.96 2.79 -13.06
C ILE A 74 -8.10 3.93 -12.55
N LEU A 75 -8.58 5.15 -12.75
CA LEU A 75 -8.06 6.33 -12.10
C LEU A 75 -8.96 6.71 -10.93
N PHE A 76 -8.35 6.94 -9.77
CA PHE A 76 -8.98 7.61 -8.65
C PHE A 76 -8.35 8.99 -8.45
N THR A 77 -9.20 10.00 -8.24
CA THR A 77 -8.77 11.27 -7.68
C THR A 77 -8.69 11.19 -6.15
N TRP A 78 -8.03 12.18 -5.56
CA TRP A 78 -7.97 12.38 -4.12
C TRP A 78 -9.34 12.34 -3.42
N SER A 79 -10.35 12.97 -4.01
CA SER A 79 -11.66 13.17 -3.39
C SER A 79 -12.37 11.83 -3.27
N ARG A 80 -12.24 10.99 -4.30
CA ARG A 80 -12.81 9.65 -4.32
C ARG A 80 -12.08 8.70 -3.36
N LEU A 81 -10.75 8.75 -3.30
CA LEU A 81 -9.98 7.96 -2.33
C LEU A 81 -10.32 8.32 -0.89
N ALA A 82 -10.53 9.62 -0.62
CA ALA A 82 -10.91 10.13 0.69
C ALA A 82 -12.36 9.76 1.06
N GLU A 83 -13.33 10.00 0.17
CA GLU A 83 -14.74 9.64 0.35
C GLU A 83 -14.91 8.16 0.69
N LEU A 84 -14.21 7.30 -0.06
CA LEU A 84 -14.28 5.86 0.13
C LEU A 84 -13.36 5.35 1.24
N GLU A 85 -12.54 6.20 1.89
CA GLU A 85 -11.56 5.82 2.91
C GLU A 85 -10.65 4.65 2.46
N ILE A 86 -10.30 4.59 1.17
CA ILE A 86 -9.55 3.45 0.59
C ILE A 86 -8.17 3.34 1.22
N MET A 87 -7.45 4.47 1.33
CA MET A 87 -6.08 4.48 1.85
C MET A 87 -6.04 4.29 3.37
N ASP A 88 -7.08 4.73 4.07
CA ASP A 88 -7.29 4.49 5.50
C ASP A 88 -7.36 2.99 5.82
N ARG A 89 -8.06 2.22 4.97
CA ARG A 89 -8.17 0.76 5.11
C ARG A 89 -6.94 0.04 4.58
N HIS A 90 -6.38 0.49 3.45
CA HIS A 90 -5.15 -0.08 2.88
C HIS A 90 -4.00 -0.05 3.89
N TYR A 91 -3.83 1.07 4.60
CA TYR A 91 -2.87 1.20 5.71
C TYR A 91 -3.50 0.91 7.09
N GLY A 92 -4.52 0.05 7.17
CA GLY A 92 -5.41 -0.06 8.33
C GLY A 92 -4.74 -0.15 9.71
N PHE A 93 -3.70 -0.98 9.85
CA PHE A 93 -2.98 -1.06 11.12
C PHE A 93 -2.19 0.23 11.44
N ILE A 94 -1.45 0.76 10.45
CA ILE A 94 -0.68 2.01 10.58
C ILE A 94 -1.60 3.18 10.91
N ASN A 95 -2.72 3.30 10.19
CA ASN A 95 -3.75 4.31 10.37
C ASN A 95 -4.36 4.24 11.77
N ARG A 96 -4.75 3.04 12.21
CA ARG A 96 -5.35 2.82 13.54
C ARG A 96 -4.42 3.26 14.67
N VAL A 97 -3.14 2.90 14.63
CA VAL A 97 -2.18 3.31 15.67
C VAL A 97 -1.82 4.79 15.55
N SER A 98 -1.67 5.33 14.34
CA SER A 98 -1.38 6.76 14.14
C SER A 98 -2.51 7.66 14.68
N LYS A 99 -3.77 7.20 14.60
CA LYS A 99 -4.95 7.94 15.09
C LYS A 99 -5.29 7.72 16.56
N ASN A 100 -4.88 6.60 17.18
CA ASN A 100 -5.44 6.20 18.48
C ASN A 100 -4.47 5.49 19.44
N ILE A 101 -3.15 5.44 19.19
CA ILE A 101 -2.23 4.62 20.00
C ILE A 101 -2.28 4.97 21.50
N SER A 102 -2.52 6.24 21.86
CA SER A 102 -2.62 6.66 23.27
C SER A 102 -3.71 5.89 24.03
N LYS A 103 -4.76 5.47 23.33
CA LYS A 103 -5.94 4.77 23.87
C LYS A 103 -5.91 3.25 23.66
N ILE A 104 -5.33 2.77 22.57
CA ILE A 104 -5.42 1.35 22.17
C ILE A 104 -4.18 0.51 22.49
N ALA A 105 -3.05 1.14 22.81
CA ALA A 105 -1.83 0.40 23.11
C ALA A 105 -2.01 -0.51 24.32
N THR A 106 -1.76 -1.80 24.15
CA THR A 106 -1.77 -2.76 25.28
C THR A 106 -0.55 -2.53 26.19
N PRO A 107 -0.57 -3.02 27.45
CA PRO A 107 0.61 -2.98 28.32
C PRO A 107 1.85 -3.60 27.67
N GLU A 108 1.69 -4.69 26.93
CA GLU A 108 2.77 -5.39 26.23
C GLU A 108 3.32 -4.55 25.07
N GLU A 109 2.45 -3.86 24.32
CA GLU A 109 2.89 -2.97 23.25
C GLU A 109 3.64 -1.75 23.79
N LYS A 110 3.15 -1.14 24.88
CA LYS A 110 3.85 -0.04 25.55
C LYS A 110 5.22 -0.47 26.08
N GLN A 111 5.29 -1.63 26.72
CA GLN A 111 6.53 -2.19 27.22
C GLN A 111 7.55 -2.41 26.09
N LYS A 112 7.12 -3.00 24.96
CA LYS A 112 7.97 -3.17 23.77
C LYS A 112 8.45 -1.84 23.21
N ILE A 113 7.59 -0.82 23.15
CA ILE A 113 7.98 0.53 22.73
C ILE A 113 9.12 1.05 23.63
N TYR A 114 8.96 0.98 24.95
CA TYR A 114 9.96 1.49 25.88
C TYR A 114 11.28 0.72 25.79
N GLU A 115 11.22 -0.60 25.59
CA GLU A 115 12.40 -1.45 25.37
C GLU A 115 13.15 -1.06 24.11
N VAL A 116 12.49 -1.00 22.94
CA VAL A 116 13.16 -0.68 21.67
C VAL A 116 13.63 0.77 21.60
N LEU A 117 13.07 1.66 22.42
CA LEU A 117 13.47 3.05 22.55
C LEU A 117 14.43 3.31 23.72
N GLU A 118 14.80 2.30 24.49
CA GLU A 118 15.67 2.42 25.67
C GLU A 118 15.16 3.52 26.63
N ILE A 119 13.89 3.45 27.00
CA ILE A 119 13.24 4.37 27.96
C ILE A 119 13.22 3.71 29.34
N SER A 120 13.93 4.32 30.30
CA SER A 120 14.04 3.82 31.68
C SER A 120 13.02 4.41 32.66
N ALA A 121 12.40 5.54 32.33
CA ALA A 121 11.38 6.23 33.13
C ALA A 121 10.11 6.46 32.27
N PRO A 122 9.31 5.40 32.02
CA PRO A 122 8.15 5.47 31.14
C PRO A 122 7.11 6.54 31.52
N GLU A 123 6.94 6.80 32.81
CA GLU A 123 6.01 7.77 33.37
C GLU A 123 6.31 9.22 32.95
N GLU A 124 7.53 9.50 32.48
CA GLU A 124 7.90 10.82 31.97
C GLU A 124 7.50 11.04 30.50
N TYR A 125 7.09 9.99 29.78
CA TYR A 125 6.79 10.05 28.35
C TYR A 125 5.30 9.97 28.06
N GLU A 126 4.80 10.91 27.25
CA GLU A 126 3.49 10.81 26.62
C GLU A 126 3.61 10.05 25.29
N ILE A 127 2.71 9.12 24.98
CA ILE A 127 2.69 8.40 23.70
C ILE A 127 1.63 9.02 22.79
N PHE A 128 2.05 9.44 21.60
CA PHE A 128 1.17 9.94 20.55
C PHE A 128 1.37 9.16 19.24
N GLY A 129 0.26 8.90 18.56
CA GLY A 129 0.29 8.60 17.14
C GLY A 129 0.47 9.90 16.34
N GLY A 130 0.90 9.81 15.08
CA GLY A 130 1.10 11.00 14.23
C GLY A 130 -0.11 11.95 14.20
N HIS A 131 -1.32 11.42 14.02
CA HIS A 131 -2.53 12.24 14.00
C HIS A 131 -2.92 12.76 15.40
N GLU A 132 -2.69 11.97 16.46
CA GLU A 132 -2.92 12.43 17.83
C GLU A 132 -1.99 13.59 18.20
N PHE A 133 -0.74 13.51 17.76
CA PHE A 133 0.25 14.56 18.00
C PHE A 133 -0.14 15.88 17.34
N LEU A 134 -0.56 15.86 16.06
CA LEU A 134 -1.04 17.05 15.35
C LEU A 134 -2.27 17.67 16.03
N ALA A 135 -3.21 16.84 16.49
CA ALA A 135 -4.39 17.32 17.21
C ALA A 135 -4.03 17.99 18.56
N ALA A 136 -2.98 17.53 19.23
CA ALA A 136 -2.52 18.06 20.51
C ALA A 136 -1.54 19.23 20.39
N ASN A 137 -0.88 19.40 19.24
CA ASN A 137 0.19 20.39 19.02
C ASN A 137 -0.09 21.19 17.73
N PRO A 138 -0.99 22.20 17.78
CA PRO A 138 -1.45 22.94 16.61
C PRO A 138 -0.36 23.79 15.91
N ASP A 139 0.81 23.93 16.52
CA ASP A 139 1.99 24.56 15.90
C ASP A 139 2.65 23.64 14.84
N PHE A 140 2.28 22.37 14.82
CA PHE A 140 2.71 21.41 13.80
C PHE A 140 1.62 21.20 12.75
N ASN A 141 2.05 20.98 11.51
CA ASN A 141 1.24 20.45 10.43
C ASN A 141 1.83 19.11 9.95
N GLU A 142 1.23 18.49 8.94
CA GLU A 142 1.72 17.19 8.45
C GLU A 142 3.19 17.29 8.00
N GLU A 143 3.55 18.34 7.25
CA GLU A 143 4.91 18.53 6.73
C GLU A 143 5.95 18.69 7.86
N SER A 144 5.71 19.56 8.84
CA SER A 144 6.67 19.80 9.93
C SER A 144 6.79 18.60 10.87
N LEU A 145 5.74 17.78 11.00
CA LEU A 145 5.82 16.51 11.72
C LEU A 145 6.64 15.45 10.94
N ASP A 146 6.51 15.40 9.62
CA ASP A 146 7.30 14.47 8.81
C ASP A 146 8.78 14.86 8.78
N GLU A 147 9.10 16.16 8.69
CA GLU A 147 10.47 16.67 8.88
C GLU A 147 11.05 16.27 10.23
N LEU A 148 10.26 16.41 11.31
CA LEU A 148 10.66 15.96 12.65
C LEU A 148 10.91 14.44 12.65
N TRP A 149 10.03 13.64 12.06
CA TRP A 149 10.14 12.18 12.00
C TRP A 149 11.37 11.70 11.23
N LEU A 150 11.68 12.34 10.09
CA LEU A 150 12.83 12.05 9.24
C LEU A 150 14.18 12.45 9.89
N SER A 151 14.17 13.27 10.95
CA SER A 151 15.38 13.69 11.66
C SER A 151 16.13 12.55 12.37
N LYS A 152 15.48 11.40 12.58
CA LYS A 152 16.06 10.23 13.27
C LYS A 152 15.64 8.93 12.61
N LYS A 153 16.41 7.87 12.87
CA LYS A 153 16.01 6.50 12.53
C LYS A 153 14.88 6.04 13.46
N SER A 154 13.82 5.46 12.89
CA SER A 154 12.75 4.85 13.68
C SER A 154 13.14 3.47 14.20
N ALA A 155 12.64 3.13 15.39
CA ALA A 155 12.71 1.78 15.94
C ALA A 155 11.48 0.99 15.48
N LYS A 156 11.70 -0.23 14.95
CA LYS A 156 10.62 -1.14 14.55
C LYS A 156 10.17 -1.95 15.76
N VAL A 157 8.94 -1.73 16.22
CA VAL A 157 8.29 -2.55 17.27
C VAL A 157 7.78 -3.86 16.65
N ARG A 158 7.12 -3.75 15.48
CA ARG A 158 6.74 -4.87 14.59
C ARG A 158 6.41 -4.32 13.20
N SER A 159 5.99 -5.17 12.27
CA SER A 159 5.56 -4.71 10.94
C SER A 159 4.43 -3.66 11.07
N GLY A 160 4.58 -2.53 10.38
CA GLY A 160 3.66 -1.40 10.46
C GLY A 160 3.62 -0.66 11.81
N PHE A 161 4.48 -0.98 12.78
CA PHE A 161 4.53 -0.33 14.09
C PHE A 161 5.94 0.22 14.34
N TYR A 162 6.11 1.52 14.11
CA TYR A 162 7.38 2.21 14.27
C TYR A 162 7.26 3.31 15.33
N ALA A 163 8.32 3.48 16.12
CA ALA A 163 8.34 4.46 17.19
C ALA A 163 9.66 5.25 17.23
N GLN A 164 9.59 6.48 17.72
CA GLN A 164 10.73 7.35 18.00
C GLN A 164 10.46 8.14 19.29
N LYS A 165 11.52 8.53 20.00
CA LYS A 165 11.41 9.40 21.19
C LYS A 165 11.96 10.80 20.91
N TYR A 166 11.25 11.81 21.42
CA TYR A 166 11.57 13.22 21.27
C TYR A 166 11.38 13.98 22.58
N GLU A 167 11.98 15.16 22.64
CA GLU A 167 11.60 16.22 23.55
C GLU A 167 11.05 17.37 22.71
N VAL A 168 9.78 17.71 22.90
CA VAL A 168 9.09 18.78 22.16
C VAL A 168 8.54 19.76 23.19
N ASN A 169 8.90 21.04 23.07
CA ASN A 169 8.46 22.09 23.99
C ASN A 169 8.71 21.74 25.48
N GLY A 170 9.85 21.10 25.77
CA GLY A 170 10.24 20.66 27.12
C GLY A 170 9.48 19.43 27.65
N LYS A 171 8.66 18.77 26.81
CA LYS A 171 7.96 17.53 27.14
C LYS A 171 8.57 16.34 26.42
N LYS A 172 8.77 15.23 27.14
CA LYS A 172 9.21 13.97 26.55
C LYS A 172 8.03 13.26 25.93
N VAL A 173 8.15 12.92 24.64
CA VAL A 173 7.10 12.25 23.87
C VAL A 173 7.66 11.05 23.13
N VAL A 174 6.85 10.00 23.02
CA VAL A 174 7.03 8.93 22.04
C VAL A 174 6.07 9.19 20.89
N LEU A 175 6.62 9.27 19.69
CA LEU A 175 5.85 9.38 18.46
C LEU A 175 5.78 8.00 17.80
N VAL A 176 4.56 7.60 17.40
CA VAL A 176 4.28 6.34 16.71
C VAL A 176 3.74 6.62 15.32
N ASN A 177 4.38 6.03 14.31
CA ASN A 177 4.03 6.19 12.89
C ASN A 177 3.73 7.66 12.51
N ALA A 178 4.63 8.57 12.88
CA ALA A 178 4.41 10.01 12.68
C ALA A 178 4.53 10.45 11.22
N PHE A 179 5.07 9.60 10.34
CA PHE A 179 5.05 9.79 8.88
C PHE A 179 3.64 9.63 8.27
N HIS A 180 2.73 8.93 8.96
CA HIS A 180 1.47 8.51 8.36
C HIS A 180 0.53 9.66 7.95
N PRO A 181 0.42 10.80 8.67
CA PRO A 181 -0.33 11.95 8.20
C PRO A 181 0.09 12.44 6.81
N VAL A 182 1.40 12.61 6.56
CA VAL A 182 1.92 12.95 5.22
C VAL A 182 1.69 11.82 4.23
N GLN A 183 1.88 10.56 4.64
CA GLN A 183 1.58 9.43 3.78
C GLN A 183 0.11 9.41 3.31
N LEU A 184 -0.84 9.74 4.19
CA LEU A 184 -2.26 9.79 3.83
C LEU A 184 -2.56 11.01 2.95
N LYS A 185 -2.04 12.19 3.32
CA LYS A 185 -2.13 13.43 2.54
C LYS A 185 -1.58 13.25 1.13
N HIS A 186 -0.52 12.45 0.96
CA HIS A 186 0.04 12.11 -0.34
C HIS A 186 -0.96 11.42 -1.28
N TYR A 187 -2.04 10.82 -0.80
CA TYR A 187 -3.10 10.29 -1.67
C TYR A 187 -4.37 11.14 -1.70
N THR A 188 -4.54 12.04 -0.74
CA THR A 188 -5.77 12.82 -0.54
C THR A 188 -5.59 14.32 -0.81
N ASP A 189 -4.41 14.76 -1.24
CA ASP A 189 -4.20 16.13 -1.72
C ASP A 189 -5.01 16.42 -3.00
N PRO A 190 -5.68 17.59 -3.11
CA PRO A 190 -6.52 17.94 -4.26
C PRO A 190 -5.93 17.80 -5.66
N THR A 191 -4.61 17.84 -5.77
CA THR A 191 -3.89 17.75 -7.05
C THR A 191 -3.48 16.31 -7.40
N HIS A 192 -3.61 15.37 -6.45
CA HIS A 192 -3.09 14.02 -6.56
C HIS A 192 -4.11 13.05 -7.18
N LYS A 193 -3.57 12.08 -7.93
CA LYS A 193 -4.33 11.05 -8.64
C LYS A 193 -3.59 9.72 -8.52
N THR A 194 -4.32 8.62 -8.42
CA THR A 194 -3.78 7.27 -8.32
C THR A 194 -4.35 6.43 -9.45
N VAL A 195 -3.50 5.72 -10.19
CA VAL A 195 -3.95 4.78 -11.22
C VAL A 195 -3.73 3.38 -10.72
N VAL A 196 -4.80 2.61 -10.61
CA VAL A 196 -4.81 1.24 -10.09
C VAL A 196 -4.99 0.28 -11.26
N LEU A 197 -4.18 -0.77 -11.27
CA LEU A 197 -4.16 -1.84 -12.27
C LEU A 197 -4.53 -3.16 -11.58
N LEU A 198 -5.49 -3.88 -12.14
CA LEU A 198 -5.74 -5.28 -11.79
C LEU A 198 -4.86 -6.15 -12.69
N CYS A 199 -3.98 -6.93 -12.07
CA CYS A 199 -2.95 -7.70 -12.73
C CYS A 199 -3.10 -9.20 -12.43
N ASN A 200 -2.63 -10.04 -13.35
CA ASN A 200 -2.45 -11.47 -13.10
C ASN A 200 -1.14 -12.00 -13.69
N SER A 201 -0.62 -13.08 -13.11
CA SER A 201 0.58 -13.77 -13.63
C SER A 201 0.66 -15.22 -13.15
N ASP A 202 1.32 -16.07 -13.95
CA ASP A 202 1.71 -17.42 -13.54
C ASP A 202 3.09 -17.47 -12.88
N LYS A 203 3.84 -16.34 -12.89
CA LYS A 203 5.12 -16.26 -12.19
C LYS A 203 4.93 -16.32 -10.69
N ALA A 204 5.92 -16.91 -10.02
CA ALA A 204 5.91 -17.01 -8.58
C ALA A 204 5.99 -15.62 -7.91
N TRP A 205 5.30 -15.46 -6.78
CA TRP A 205 5.23 -14.19 -6.05
C TRP A 205 6.59 -13.58 -5.70
N ASN A 206 7.53 -14.40 -5.25
CA ASN A 206 8.90 -13.95 -4.95
C ASN A 206 9.60 -13.37 -6.19
N VAL A 207 9.44 -13.99 -7.36
CA VAL A 207 9.99 -13.50 -8.63
C VAL A 207 9.32 -12.18 -9.04
N LEU A 208 7.99 -12.12 -8.94
CA LEU A 208 7.23 -10.91 -9.27
C LEU A 208 7.65 -9.73 -8.38
N LYS A 209 7.79 -9.97 -7.08
CA LYS A 209 8.24 -8.94 -6.14
C LYS A 209 9.64 -8.47 -6.52
N ASP A 210 10.61 -9.36 -6.65
CA ASP A 210 12.00 -8.98 -6.94
C ASP A 210 12.16 -8.18 -8.24
N ASN A 211 11.38 -8.53 -9.27
CA ASN A 211 11.51 -7.94 -10.60
C ASN A 211 10.65 -6.68 -10.82
N VAL A 212 9.59 -6.48 -10.05
CA VAL A 212 8.68 -5.34 -10.24
C VAL A 212 8.89 -4.29 -9.15
N ALA A 213 8.52 -4.61 -7.91
CA ALA A 213 8.49 -3.65 -6.82
C ALA A 213 9.71 -3.71 -5.91
N TRP A 214 10.18 -4.90 -5.59
CA TRP A 214 11.21 -5.25 -4.61
C TRP A 214 11.13 -4.37 -3.35
N ASP A 215 12.22 -3.67 -3.01
CA ASP A 215 12.39 -3.06 -1.69
C ASP A 215 11.54 -1.80 -1.64
N THR A 216 11.00 -1.50 -0.46
CA THR A 216 10.35 -0.23 -0.21
C THR A 216 11.34 0.94 -0.34
N PHE A 217 12.64 0.68 -0.10
CA PHE A 217 13.78 1.56 -0.33
C PHE A 217 14.30 1.45 -1.78
N PRO A 218 13.99 2.39 -2.69
CA PRO A 218 14.31 2.26 -4.12
C PRO A 218 15.79 2.06 -4.43
N GLU A 219 16.69 2.60 -3.60
CA GLU A 219 18.14 2.47 -3.74
C GLU A 219 18.67 1.06 -3.45
N LYS A 220 17.84 0.20 -2.84
CA LYS A 220 18.16 -1.22 -2.56
C LYS A 220 17.42 -2.18 -3.49
N SER A 221 16.50 -1.68 -4.32
CA SER A 221 15.78 -2.50 -5.28
C SER A 221 16.74 -3.12 -6.30
N VAL A 222 16.42 -4.31 -6.79
CA VAL A 222 17.22 -4.99 -7.82
C VAL A 222 17.32 -4.10 -9.06
N PRO A 223 18.53 -3.98 -9.66
CA PRO A 223 18.70 -3.32 -10.94
C PRO A 223 17.68 -3.81 -11.94
N GLU A 224 17.13 -2.90 -12.73
CA GLU A 224 16.09 -3.21 -13.72
C GLU A 224 14.71 -3.58 -13.15
N SER A 225 14.48 -3.48 -11.83
CA SER A 225 13.09 -3.42 -11.33
C SER A 225 12.41 -2.09 -11.70
N VAL A 226 11.09 -1.99 -11.52
CA VAL A 226 10.35 -0.74 -11.80
C VAL A 226 10.79 0.37 -10.82
N ARG A 227 10.87 0.06 -9.52
CA ARG A 227 11.32 1.04 -8.51
C ARG A 227 12.76 1.48 -8.73
N TRP A 228 13.65 0.54 -9.05
CA TRP A 228 15.03 0.88 -9.34
C TRP A 228 15.14 1.76 -10.59
N GLU A 229 14.35 1.50 -11.63
CA GLU A 229 14.37 2.30 -12.86
C GLU A 229 13.94 3.74 -12.60
N PHE A 230 12.89 3.96 -11.81
CA PHE A 230 12.52 5.30 -11.36
C PHE A 230 13.64 5.96 -10.56
N PHE A 231 14.26 5.24 -9.63
CA PHE A 231 15.34 5.75 -8.80
C PHE A 231 16.57 6.16 -9.63
N ALA A 232 17.03 5.28 -10.51
CA ALA A 232 18.23 5.47 -11.33
C ALA A 232 18.04 6.57 -12.39
N ASN A 233 16.82 6.76 -12.89
CA ASN A 233 16.53 7.66 -14.01
C ASN A 233 15.48 8.73 -13.67
N LYS A 234 15.41 9.20 -12.42
CA LYS A 234 14.36 10.13 -11.97
C LYS A 234 14.21 11.39 -12.84
N GLU A 235 15.31 11.99 -13.30
CA GLU A 235 15.28 13.18 -14.18
C GLU A 235 14.67 12.88 -15.56
N LYS A 236 14.92 11.67 -16.09
CA LYS A 236 14.29 11.19 -17.32
C LYS A 236 12.78 11.16 -17.17
N TYR A 237 12.28 10.81 -15.99
CA TYR A 237 10.86 10.69 -15.69
C TYR A 237 10.21 11.95 -15.11
N GLY A 238 10.97 13.04 -14.95
CA GLY A 238 10.46 14.30 -14.38
C GLY A 238 10.15 14.21 -12.88
N LEU A 239 10.74 13.25 -12.16
CA LEU A 239 10.54 13.02 -10.74
C LEU A 239 11.55 13.84 -9.93
N ALA A 240 11.05 14.64 -8.98
CA ALA A 240 11.90 15.45 -8.10
C ALA A 240 12.69 14.56 -7.11
N ASP A 241 12.00 13.59 -6.52
CA ASP A 241 12.58 12.64 -5.58
C ASP A 241 12.06 11.22 -5.85
N VAL A 242 12.91 10.23 -5.54
CA VAL A 242 12.54 8.82 -5.51
C VAL A 242 13.16 8.21 -4.27
N SER A 243 12.33 8.01 -3.24
CA SER A 243 12.73 7.62 -1.89
C SER A 243 11.71 6.68 -1.28
N ILE A 244 11.90 6.27 -0.02
CA ILE A 244 10.91 5.45 0.70
C ILE A 244 9.52 6.09 0.76
N SER A 245 9.46 7.42 0.82
CA SER A 245 8.21 8.19 0.84
C SER A 245 7.61 8.32 -0.57
N PHE A 246 8.46 8.42 -1.59
CA PHE A 246 8.09 8.60 -3.00
C PHE A 246 8.65 7.48 -3.88
N ASN A 247 8.15 6.27 -3.74
CA ASN A 247 8.67 5.09 -4.46
C ASN A 247 7.83 4.69 -5.68
N CYS A 248 7.01 5.61 -6.19
CA CYS A 248 6.32 5.61 -7.49
C CYS A 248 5.23 4.56 -7.69
N ILE A 249 5.42 3.33 -7.20
CA ILE A 249 4.44 2.23 -7.36
C ILE A 249 4.25 1.43 -6.07
N HIS A 250 3.04 0.90 -5.95
CA HIS A 250 2.69 -0.18 -5.03
C HIS A 250 2.44 -1.47 -5.81
N MET A 251 2.71 -2.60 -5.16
CA MET A 251 2.29 -3.93 -5.58
C MET A 251 1.86 -4.69 -4.31
N SER A 252 0.73 -5.40 -4.35
CA SER A 252 0.30 -6.25 -3.23
C SER A 252 1.43 -7.21 -2.80
N ALA A 253 1.52 -7.63 -1.53
CA ALA A 253 2.67 -8.45 -1.08
C ALA A 253 2.43 -9.97 -1.10
N GLY A 254 1.19 -10.41 -1.31
CA GLY A 254 0.82 -11.82 -1.34
C GLY A 254 -0.66 -12.00 -1.67
N PRO A 255 -1.16 -13.24 -1.79
CA PRO A 255 -2.48 -13.54 -2.36
C PRO A 255 -3.64 -13.05 -1.50
N PHE A 256 -3.55 -13.15 -0.16
CA PHE A 256 -4.64 -12.68 0.71
C PHE A 256 -4.66 -11.17 0.87
N GLU A 257 -3.49 -10.53 0.95
CA GLU A 257 -3.41 -9.07 0.93
C GLU A 257 -3.88 -8.53 -0.43
N ALA A 258 -3.50 -9.17 -1.54
CA ALA A 258 -4.00 -8.86 -2.88
C ALA A 258 -5.53 -8.93 -2.95
N ALA A 259 -6.15 -10.02 -2.48
CA ALA A 259 -7.61 -10.12 -2.47
C ALA A 259 -8.28 -9.06 -1.58
N PHE A 260 -7.68 -8.74 -0.44
CA PHE A 260 -8.16 -7.63 0.39
C PHE A 260 -8.04 -6.28 -0.32
N GLU A 261 -6.93 -6.03 -1.02
CA GLU A 261 -6.74 -4.79 -1.78
C GLU A 261 -7.71 -4.70 -2.95
N ILE A 262 -7.91 -5.78 -3.72
CA ILE A 262 -8.91 -5.85 -4.78
C ILE A 262 -10.31 -5.53 -4.20
N ASP A 263 -10.70 -6.16 -3.09
CA ASP A 263 -11.96 -5.83 -2.41
C ASP A 263 -12.02 -4.35 -2.00
N ASN A 264 -10.95 -3.86 -1.37
CA ASN A 264 -10.88 -2.52 -0.83
C ASN A 264 -11.03 -1.43 -1.90
N PHE A 265 -10.43 -1.64 -3.07
CA PHE A 265 -10.46 -0.68 -4.18
C PHE A 265 -11.70 -0.83 -5.06
N LEU A 266 -12.27 -2.03 -5.22
CA LEU A 266 -13.33 -2.27 -6.22
C LEU A 266 -14.75 -2.32 -5.67
N LYS A 267 -14.96 -2.71 -4.41
CA LYS A 267 -16.32 -3.00 -3.90
C LYS A 267 -17.32 -1.85 -3.96
N ASN A 268 -16.82 -0.61 -3.97
CA ASN A 268 -17.63 0.60 -4.04
C ASN A 268 -17.52 1.31 -5.40
N VAL A 269 -16.93 0.65 -6.40
CA VAL A 269 -16.85 1.12 -7.79
C VAL A 269 -17.99 0.46 -8.56
N GLU A 270 -19.09 1.17 -8.75
CA GLU A 270 -20.31 0.63 -9.39
C GLU A 270 -20.03 0.02 -10.78
N ALA A 271 -19.15 0.67 -11.55
CA ALA A 271 -18.80 0.24 -12.89
C ALA A 271 -17.87 -0.99 -12.95
N SER A 272 -17.39 -1.50 -11.81
CA SER A 272 -16.49 -2.65 -11.78
C SER A 272 -17.22 -4.00 -11.85
N ASP A 273 -18.54 -4.05 -11.59
CA ASP A 273 -19.28 -5.30 -11.41
C ASP A 273 -18.53 -6.30 -10.48
N TYR A 274 -17.78 -5.75 -9.51
CA TYR A 274 -16.94 -6.53 -8.62
C TYR A 274 -17.77 -7.40 -7.68
N SER A 275 -17.31 -8.63 -7.47
CA SER A 275 -17.73 -9.49 -6.38
C SER A 275 -16.52 -10.31 -5.93
N PRO A 276 -16.32 -10.55 -4.63
CA PRO A 276 -15.24 -11.41 -4.13
C PRO A 276 -15.23 -12.78 -4.83
N SER A 277 -16.41 -13.31 -5.14
CA SER A 277 -16.60 -14.61 -5.82
C SER A 277 -15.96 -14.72 -7.20
N LYS A 278 -15.67 -13.58 -7.85
CA LYS A 278 -15.05 -13.52 -9.18
C LYS A 278 -13.52 -13.53 -9.14
N THR A 279 -12.91 -13.35 -7.97
CA THR A 279 -11.44 -13.33 -7.81
C THR A 279 -10.82 -14.73 -7.93
N ASN A 280 -9.56 -14.80 -8.38
CA ASN A 280 -8.82 -16.06 -8.52
C ASN A 280 -8.68 -16.76 -7.17
N LEU A 281 -8.38 -15.99 -6.11
CA LEU A 281 -8.25 -16.51 -4.76
C LEU A 281 -9.55 -17.19 -4.33
N PHE A 282 -10.69 -16.53 -4.48
CA PHE A 282 -11.97 -17.07 -4.05
C PHE A 282 -12.30 -18.39 -4.75
N SER A 283 -12.12 -18.45 -6.08
CA SER A 283 -12.30 -19.67 -6.86
C SER A 283 -11.44 -20.83 -6.34
N LYS A 284 -10.14 -20.55 -6.09
CA LYS A 284 -9.19 -21.55 -5.58
C LYS A 284 -9.52 -22.00 -4.16
N VAL A 285 -9.87 -21.09 -3.25
CA VAL A 285 -10.21 -21.43 -1.86
C VAL A 285 -11.54 -22.20 -1.79
N SER A 286 -12.53 -21.84 -2.61
CA SER A 286 -13.82 -22.53 -2.65
C SER A 286 -13.68 -24.02 -3.03
N SER A 287 -12.65 -24.38 -3.79
CA SER A 287 -12.34 -25.78 -4.12
C SER A 287 -11.91 -26.63 -2.92
N LYS A 288 -11.60 -26.01 -1.77
CA LYS A 288 -11.11 -26.65 -0.55
C LYS A 288 -12.17 -26.81 0.55
N TRP A 289 -13.46 -26.74 0.20
CA TRP A 289 -14.60 -26.92 1.11
C TRP A 289 -14.83 -25.79 2.13
N PHE A 290 -14.24 -24.62 1.94
CA PHE A 290 -14.58 -23.42 2.72
C PHE A 290 -15.89 -22.80 2.22
N SER A 291 -16.73 -22.36 3.14
CA SER A 291 -17.90 -21.53 2.84
C SER A 291 -17.48 -20.11 2.46
N GLU A 292 -18.33 -19.42 1.69
CA GLU A 292 -18.13 -18.01 1.33
C GLU A 292 -17.82 -17.12 2.54
N ASN A 293 -18.54 -17.33 3.65
CA ASN A 293 -18.32 -16.57 4.88
C ASN A 293 -16.93 -16.82 5.51
N GLU A 294 -16.39 -18.02 5.41
CA GLU A 294 -15.02 -18.31 5.87
C GLU A 294 -14.00 -17.60 4.97
N ILE A 295 -14.21 -17.62 3.65
CA ILE A 295 -13.32 -16.92 2.70
C ILE A 295 -13.32 -15.41 2.96
N LEU A 296 -14.48 -14.80 3.18
CA LEU A 296 -14.58 -13.37 3.50
C LEU A 296 -13.89 -13.02 4.82
N LYS A 297 -13.89 -13.92 5.81
CA LYS A 297 -13.14 -13.70 7.06
C LYS A 297 -11.63 -13.66 6.82
N PHE A 298 -11.09 -14.41 5.87
CA PHE A 298 -9.66 -14.36 5.55
C PHE A 298 -9.23 -12.96 5.07
N LEU A 299 -10.12 -12.20 4.42
CA LEU A 299 -9.84 -10.82 4.00
C LEU A 299 -9.72 -9.83 5.17
N THR A 300 -10.07 -10.25 6.40
CA THR A 300 -9.89 -9.44 7.62
C THR A 300 -8.51 -9.60 8.26
N ASN A 301 -7.61 -10.34 7.62
CA ASN A 301 -6.28 -10.69 8.12
C ASN A 301 -6.32 -11.34 9.52
N PRO A 302 -7.03 -12.48 9.67
CA PRO A 302 -7.15 -13.16 10.95
C PRO A 302 -5.79 -13.66 11.44
N LYS A 303 -5.72 -13.98 12.74
CA LYS A 303 -4.53 -14.57 13.35
C LYS A 303 -4.77 -16.04 13.65
N ASN A 304 -3.73 -16.85 13.47
CA ASN A 304 -3.73 -18.24 13.90
C ASN A 304 -3.52 -18.36 15.42
N SER A 305 -3.48 -19.59 15.93
CA SER A 305 -3.24 -19.91 17.34
C SER A 305 -1.89 -19.43 17.89
N GLU A 306 -0.88 -19.25 17.03
CA GLU A 306 0.43 -18.68 17.38
C GLU A 306 0.42 -17.13 17.36
N GLY A 307 -0.71 -16.50 17.01
CA GLY A 307 -0.85 -15.05 16.92
C GLY A 307 -0.24 -14.42 15.67
N LYS A 308 0.19 -15.22 14.68
CA LYS A 308 0.68 -14.76 13.37
C LYS A 308 -0.50 -14.40 12.48
N ALA A 309 -0.43 -13.28 11.79
CA ALA A 309 -1.50 -12.82 10.91
C ALA A 309 -1.42 -13.55 9.54
N LEU A 310 -2.57 -13.80 8.93
CA LEU A 310 -2.66 -14.54 7.67
C LEU A 310 -1.85 -13.88 6.54
N PHE A 311 -1.90 -12.55 6.43
CA PHE A 311 -1.19 -11.83 5.37
C PHE A 311 0.32 -11.95 5.57
N ASP A 312 0.81 -11.94 6.82
CA ASP A 312 2.23 -12.08 7.13
C ASP A 312 2.76 -13.47 6.75
N VAL A 313 1.98 -14.54 7.00
CA VAL A 313 2.43 -15.92 6.70
C VAL A 313 2.26 -16.31 5.23
N THR A 314 1.46 -15.55 4.47
CA THR A 314 1.21 -15.76 3.04
C THR A 314 1.96 -14.78 2.16
N GLU A 315 2.71 -13.84 2.74
CA GLU A 315 3.56 -12.90 2.01
C GLU A 315 4.56 -13.66 1.12
N ASN A 316 4.65 -13.27 -0.15
CA ASN A 316 5.52 -13.88 -1.16
C ASN A 316 5.24 -15.36 -1.48
N VAL A 317 4.10 -15.92 -1.07
CA VAL A 317 3.73 -17.33 -1.32
C VAL A 317 2.69 -17.41 -2.44
N ASN A 318 2.82 -18.39 -3.35
CA ASN A 318 1.87 -18.61 -4.43
C ASN A 318 0.47 -18.93 -3.92
N THR A 319 -0.56 -18.44 -4.62
CA THR A 319 -1.96 -18.62 -4.21
C THR A 319 -2.29 -20.08 -3.91
N SER A 320 -1.89 -20.99 -4.79
CA SER A 320 -2.14 -22.44 -4.64
C SER A 320 -1.42 -23.04 -3.42
N GLU A 321 -0.22 -22.56 -3.10
CA GLU A 321 0.57 -23.01 -1.94
C GLU A 321 -0.04 -22.52 -0.62
N THR A 322 -0.64 -21.33 -0.60
CA THR A 322 -1.27 -20.80 0.63
C THR A 322 -2.50 -21.54 1.09
N LEU A 323 -3.15 -22.33 0.21
CA LEU A 323 -4.37 -23.06 0.54
C LEU A 323 -4.16 -24.08 1.66
N GLU A 324 -2.94 -24.63 1.79
CA GLU A 324 -2.59 -25.58 2.84
C GLU A 324 -2.45 -24.89 4.21
N LEU A 325 -2.08 -23.60 4.22
CA LEU A 325 -1.91 -22.80 5.44
C LEU A 325 -3.24 -22.39 6.07
N LEU A 326 -4.33 -22.40 5.30
CA LEU A 326 -5.65 -21.91 5.75
C LEU A 326 -6.26 -22.72 6.89
N VAL A 327 -5.87 -23.98 7.06
CA VAL A 327 -6.38 -24.85 8.12
C VAL A 327 -6.09 -24.26 9.51
N ASP A 328 -4.98 -23.54 9.66
CA ASP A 328 -4.57 -22.93 10.92
C ASP A 328 -5.32 -21.62 11.25
N PHE A 329 -6.16 -21.14 10.34
CA PHE A 329 -6.89 -19.87 10.44
C PHE A 329 -8.42 -20.04 10.49
N ASN A 330 -8.92 -21.28 10.47
CA ASN A 330 -10.35 -21.57 10.58
C ASN A 330 -10.84 -21.70 12.04
#